data_AF-A0A938PY93-F1
#
_entry.id   AF-A0A938PY93-F1
#
_cell.length_a   1.000
_cell.length_b   1.000
_cell.length_c   1.000
_cell.angle_alpha   90.00
_cell.angle_beta   90.00
_cell.angle_gamma   90.00
#
_symmetry.space_group_name_H-M   'P 1'
#
loop_
_entity.id
_entity.type
_entity.pdbx_description
1 polymer ?
#
loop_
_entity_poly.entity_id
_entity_poly.type
_entity_poly.pdbx_seq_one_letter_code
_entity_poly.pdbx_strand_id
1 'polypeptide(L)'
;MQISTADWRKRCAADGEFREAARFWSGGLVLRIGAQAVSLQVHAGEVSEGEPAPNVRMIEYSGSEATWAQVLAAKPPRFHNDLMANLSTGSGLAVSGDPLMHAQYYGAIMRAVELLRPVVASSPASKASAAETEGEFDAPQGRYVHLQLGGHDHRVYFEEAGQGIPLLLQHTAGCHGSQWRHLFECRDITSRFHLIAYDLPMHGKSLPPVTREWWSEPYALRGEFLRSVPLALSRALGLDRPVFMGCSVGGLLALDLAHKHADQFRAVIAVEGALRIGGDFAALLMLYHPQVSNAYKARLMDGLMAPASPLALRRETSFVYASGWPPAFLGDLQYYIEEFDLRGLTRSIDTRRVGVHVMSGEYDYSGRSE
;
A
#
# COMPACT_ATOMS: atom_id res chain seq x y z
N MET A 1 26.16 -2.23 -19.34
CA MET A 1 25.50 -3.53 -19.01
C MET A 1 24.82 -4.01 -20.28
N GLN A 2 25.22 -5.15 -20.85
CA GLN A 2 24.62 -5.62 -22.11
C GLN A 2 23.52 -6.65 -21.80
N ILE A 3 22.27 -6.33 -22.14
CA ILE A 3 21.13 -7.23 -21.95
C ILE A 3 20.85 -7.99 -23.25
N SER A 4 20.78 -9.32 -23.16
CA SER A 4 20.37 -10.18 -24.28
C SER A 4 18.85 -10.25 -24.35
N THR A 5 18.27 -9.77 -25.45
CA THR A 5 16.82 -9.84 -25.70
C THR A 5 16.29 -11.27 -25.66
N ALA A 6 17.03 -12.22 -26.23
CA ALA A 6 16.64 -13.64 -26.25
C ALA A 6 16.61 -14.25 -24.84
N ASP A 7 17.65 -13.99 -24.04
CA ASP A 7 17.71 -14.50 -22.67
C ASP A 7 16.64 -13.87 -21.78
N TRP A 8 16.39 -12.57 -21.94
CA TRP A 8 15.33 -11.89 -21.20
C TRP A 8 13.95 -12.48 -21.49
N ARG A 9 13.63 -12.71 -22.78
CA ARG A 9 12.39 -13.36 -23.18
C ARG A 9 12.25 -14.76 -22.60
N LYS A 10 13.31 -15.56 -22.62
CA LYS A 10 13.33 -16.90 -22.04
C LYS A 10 13.04 -16.87 -20.53
N ARG A 11 13.62 -15.91 -19.80
CA ARG A 11 13.33 -15.72 -18.37
C ARG A 11 11.87 -15.38 -18.13
N CYS A 12 11.31 -14.43 -18.88
CA CYS A 12 9.89 -14.07 -18.76
C CYS A 12 8.96 -15.25 -19.10
N ALA A 13 9.25 -16.00 -20.17
CA ALA A 13 8.46 -17.16 -20.57
C ALA A 13 8.48 -18.30 -19.55
N ALA A 14 9.58 -18.44 -18.78
CA ALA A 14 9.73 -19.47 -17.76
C ALA A 14 9.18 -19.06 -16.37
N ASP A 15 8.94 -17.77 -16.13
CA ASP A 15 8.54 -17.25 -14.83
C ASP A 15 7.02 -17.33 -14.62
N GLY A 16 6.58 -18.02 -13.56
CA GLY A 16 5.15 -18.18 -13.25
C GLY A 16 4.46 -16.87 -12.91
N GLU A 17 5.11 -16.00 -12.14
CA GLU A 17 4.54 -14.71 -11.74
C GLU A 17 4.33 -13.79 -12.95
N PHE A 18 5.31 -13.74 -13.86
CA PHE A 18 5.17 -12.99 -15.12
C PHE A 18 4.01 -13.53 -15.96
N ARG A 19 3.92 -14.86 -16.18
CA ARG A 19 2.86 -15.45 -17.00
C ARG A 19 1.47 -15.16 -16.44
N GLU A 20 1.29 -15.30 -15.13
CA GLU A 20 0.03 -14.96 -14.49
C GLU A 20 -0.30 -13.47 -14.61
N ALA A 21 0.67 -12.59 -14.41
CA ALA A 21 0.47 -11.14 -14.53
C ALA A 21 0.25 -10.68 -15.98
N ALA A 22 0.82 -11.39 -16.96
CA ALA A 22 0.73 -11.09 -18.38
C ALA A 22 -0.47 -11.75 -19.07
N ARG A 23 -1.25 -12.57 -18.37
CA ARG A 23 -2.43 -13.26 -18.95
C ARG A 23 -3.32 -12.27 -19.72
N PHE A 24 -3.74 -12.68 -20.92
CA PHE A 24 -4.51 -11.86 -21.88
C PHE A 24 -3.78 -10.64 -22.48
N TRP A 25 -2.51 -10.39 -22.15
CA TRP A 25 -1.76 -9.28 -22.73
C TRP A 25 -1.44 -9.54 -24.21
N SER A 26 -1.90 -8.65 -25.08
CA SER A 26 -1.45 -8.55 -26.46
C SER A 26 -0.84 -7.18 -26.69
N GLY A 27 0.49 -7.11 -26.66
CA GLY A 27 1.27 -5.87 -26.61
C GLY A 27 2.73 -6.17 -26.33
N GLY A 28 3.39 -5.30 -25.58
CA GLY A 28 4.74 -5.58 -25.11
C GLY A 28 5.42 -4.43 -24.39
N LEU A 29 6.69 -4.64 -24.10
CA LEU A 29 7.56 -3.74 -23.36
C LEU A 29 8.84 -3.48 -24.16
N VAL A 30 9.26 -2.22 -24.22
CA VAL A 30 10.59 -1.82 -24.71
C VAL A 30 11.34 -1.14 -23.56
N LEU A 31 12.57 -1.56 -23.33
CA LEU A 31 13.49 -0.89 -22.41
C LEU A 31 14.60 -0.22 -23.23
N ARG A 32 14.66 1.11 -23.20
CA ARG A 32 15.76 1.91 -23.78
C ARG A 32 16.76 2.29 -22.69
N ILE A 33 17.94 1.70 -22.77
CA ILE A 33 19.04 1.80 -21.82
C ILE A 33 20.19 2.55 -22.50
N GLY A 34 20.21 3.88 -22.38
CA GLY A 34 21.11 4.71 -23.17
C GLY A 34 20.90 4.48 -24.67
N ALA A 35 21.94 4.00 -25.35
CA ALA A 35 21.87 3.67 -26.78
C ALA A 35 21.29 2.26 -27.07
N GLN A 36 21.24 1.38 -26.06
CA GLN A 36 20.72 0.02 -26.23
C GLN A 36 19.18 0.02 -26.12
N ALA A 37 18.51 -0.79 -26.96
CA ALA A 37 17.10 -1.11 -26.81
C ALA A 37 16.89 -2.62 -26.76
N VAL A 38 16.06 -3.09 -25.83
CA VAL A 38 15.59 -4.48 -25.76
C VAL A 38 14.07 -4.52 -25.72
N SER A 39 13.46 -5.55 -26.33
CA SER A 39 12.01 -5.64 -26.48
C SER A 39 11.45 -7.01 -26.11
N LEU A 40 10.29 -6.98 -25.48
CA LEU A 40 9.49 -8.14 -25.07
C LEU A 40 8.10 -8.00 -25.68
N GLN A 41 7.79 -8.81 -26.68
CA GLN A 41 6.44 -8.91 -27.24
C GLN A 41 5.68 -10.02 -26.53
N VAL A 42 4.40 -9.76 -26.25
CA VAL A 42 3.47 -10.71 -25.66
C VAL A 42 2.21 -10.78 -26.51
N HIS A 43 1.75 -11.98 -26.83
CA HIS A 43 0.50 -12.23 -27.55
C HIS A 43 -0.37 -13.18 -26.74
N ALA A 44 -1.58 -12.74 -26.38
CA ALA A 44 -2.50 -13.48 -25.52
C ALA A 44 -1.88 -13.99 -24.20
N GLY A 45 -0.88 -13.28 -23.67
CA GLY A 45 -0.14 -13.64 -22.45
C GLY A 45 1.11 -14.51 -22.68
N GLU A 46 1.37 -14.95 -23.91
CA GLU A 46 2.56 -15.73 -24.26
C GLU A 46 3.66 -14.84 -24.84
N VAL A 47 4.90 -15.05 -24.41
CA VAL A 47 6.07 -14.32 -24.95
C VAL A 47 6.31 -14.75 -26.39
N SER A 48 6.35 -13.80 -27.31
CA SER A 48 6.58 -14.05 -28.73
C SER A 48 8.07 -13.97 -29.10
N GLU A 49 8.48 -14.77 -30.09
CA GLU A 49 9.80 -14.68 -30.72
C GLU A 49 9.83 -13.58 -31.82
N GLY A 50 11.03 -13.12 -32.19
CA GLY A 50 11.20 -12.12 -33.26
C GLY A 50 11.08 -10.65 -32.83
N GLU A 51 11.23 -9.72 -33.77
CA GLU A 51 11.06 -8.29 -33.48
C GLU A 51 9.59 -7.91 -33.30
N PRO A 52 9.29 -6.86 -32.50
CA PRO A 52 7.93 -6.36 -32.35
C PRO A 52 7.26 -6.07 -33.69
N ALA A 53 6.11 -6.68 -33.96
CA ALA A 53 5.36 -6.36 -35.18
C ALA A 53 4.89 -4.88 -35.17
N PRO A 54 4.85 -4.18 -36.31
CA PRO A 54 4.62 -2.72 -36.37
C PRO A 54 3.31 -2.22 -35.74
N ASN A 55 2.31 -3.09 -35.63
CA ASN A 55 0.97 -2.80 -35.11
C ASN A 55 0.80 -3.20 -33.63
N VAL A 56 1.83 -3.74 -32.99
CA VAL A 56 1.78 -4.14 -31.58
C VAL A 56 1.95 -2.90 -30.71
N ARG A 57 0.99 -2.68 -29.81
CA ARG A 57 1.11 -1.60 -28.82
C ARG A 57 2.20 -1.93 -27.81
N MET A 58 3.18 -1.05 -27.66
CA MET A 58 4.29 -1.20 -26.74
C MET A 58 4.23 -0.15 -25.64
N ILE A 59 4.53 -0.54 -24.41
CA ILE A 59 4.96 0.39 -23.37
C ILE A 59 6.47 0.54 -23.48
N GLU A 60 6.97 1.75 -23.48
CA GLU A 60 8.41 2.02 -23.52
C GLU A 60 8.84 2.72 -22.24
N TYR A 61 9.88 2.17 -21.59
CA TYR A 61 10.63 2.85 -20.55
C TYR A 61 11.99 3.25 -21.09
N SER A 62 12.37 4.51 -20.90
CA SER A 62 13.66 5.05 -21.32
C SER A 62 14.41 5.70 -20.17
N GLY A 63 15.74 5.67 -20.23
CA GLY A 63 16.61 6.28 -19.23
C GLY A 63 18.09 6.11 -19.56
N SER A 64 18.94 6.83 -18.83
CA SER A 64 20.39 6.72 -18.98
C SER A 64 20.90 5.34 -18.55
N GLU A 65 22.08 4.93 -19.05
CA GLU A 65 22.72 3.69 -18.58
C GLU A 65 22.96 3.69 -17.06
N ALA A 66 23.30 4.86 -16.49
CA ALA A 66 23.52 5.02 -15.06
C ALA A 66 22.21 4.83 -14.24
N THR A 67 21.08 5.31 -14.76
CA THR A 67 19.76 5.12 -14.13
C THR A 67 19.38 3.64 -14.15
N TRP A 68 19.50 2.98 -15.31
CA TRP A 68 19.19 1.56 -15.43
C TRP A 68 20.12 0.67 -14.61
N ALA A 69 21.40 1.03 -14.47
CA ALA A 69 22.31 0.31 -13.60
C ALA A 69 21.82 0.27 -12.13
N GLN A 70 21.19 1.35 -11.64
CA GLN A 70 20.58 1.39 -10.31
C GLN A 70 19.29 0.58 -10.25
N VAL A 71 18.43 0.69 -11.26
CA VAL A 71 17.15 -0.06 -11.34
C VAL A 71 17.38 -1.57 -11.39
N LEU A 72 18.44 -1.99 -12.07
CA LEU A 72 18.81 -3.38 -12.28
C LEU A 72 19.83 -3.89 -11.24
N ALA A 73 20.19 -3.07 -10.25
CA ALA A 73 21.06 -3.49 -9.17
C ALA A 73 20.43 -4.63 -8.36
N ALA A 74 21.28 -5.48 -7.78
CA ALA A 74 20.87 -6.61 -6.95
C ALA A 74 20.04 -6.15 -5.72
N LYS A 75 20.43 -5.01 -5.15
CA LYS A 75 19.68 -4.27 -4.12
C LYS A 75 19.52 -2.83 -4.63
N PRO A 76 18.45 -2.53 -5.37
CA PRO A 76 18.25 -1.19 -5.89
C PRO A 76 18.19 -0.15 -4.76
N PRO A 77 18.84 1.01 -4.92
CA PRO A 77 18.70 2.11 -3.96
C PRO A 77 17.27 2.64 -3.92
N ARG A 78 16.94 3.44 -2.89
CA ARG A 78 15.62 4.07 -2.77
C ARG A 78 15.22 4.74 -4.08
N PHE A 79 13.96 4.56 -4.48
CA PHE A 79 13.36 5.09 -5.71
C PHE A 79 13.87 4.51 -7.03
N HIS A 80 14.79 3.55 -7.01
CA HIS A 80 15.15 2.72 -8.16
C HIS A 80 14.67 1.27 -8.01
N ASN A 81 14.05 0.93 -6.87
CA ASN A 81 13.46 -0.39 -6.58
C ASN A 81 12.21 -0.69 -7.43
N ASP A 82 11.50 0.34 -7.88
CA ASP A 82 10.26 0.23 -8.64
C ASP A 82 10.18 1.28 -9.74
N LEU A 83 9.58 0.94 -10.89
CA LEU A 83 9.48 1.87 -12.02
C LEU A 83 8.59 3.07 -11.68
N MET A 84 7.50 2.87 -10.93
CA MET A 84 6.62 3.96 -10.51
C MET A 84 7.29 4.81 -9.44
N ALA A 85 8.02 4.21 -8.49
CA ALA A 85 8.83 4.98 -7.54
C ALA A 85 9.81 5.90 -8.28
N ASN A 86 10.48 5.38 -9.32
CA ASN A 86 11.41 6.18 -10.11
C ASN A 86 10.71 7.35 -10.83
N LEU A 87 9.58 7.07 -11.49
CA LEU A 87 8.78 8.09 -12.18
C LEU A 87 8.24 9.16 -11.22
N SER A 88 7.63 8.75 -10.10
CA SER A 88 7.03 9.65 -9.10
C SER A 88 8.05 10.51 -8.38
N THR A 89 9.32 10.10 -8.35
CA THR A 89 10.40 10.85 -7.70
C THR A 89 11.28 11.63 -8.69
N GLY A 90 11.05 11.49 -10.00
CA GLY A 90 11.89 12.11 -11.02
C GLY A 90 13.30 11.51 -11.10
N SER A 91 13.47 10.24 -10.73
CA SER A 91 14.78 9.57 -10.58
C SER A 91 15.38 9.07 -11.91
N GLY A 92 15.00 9.69 -13.03
CA GLY A 92 15.69 9.59 -14.32
C GLY A 92 15.11 8.63 -15.36
N LEU A 93 14.02 7.90 -15.08
CA LEU A 93 13.25 7.19 -16.09
C LEU A 93 12.14 8.05 -16.69
N ALA A 94 11.78 7.76 -17.93
CA ALA A 94 10.56 8.23 -18.58
C ALA A 94 9.77 7.03 -19.12
N VAL A 95 8.45 7.19 -19.22
CA VAL A 95 7.55 6.18 -19.78
C VAL A 95 6.72 6.77 -20.91
N SER A 96 6.47 5.98 -21.95
CA SER A 96 5.55 6.29 -23.03
C SER A 96 4.74 5.06 -23.44
N GLY A 97 3.59 5.27 -24.06
CA GLY A 97 2.65 4.21 -24.45
C GLY A 97 1.23 4.47 -23.92
N ASP A 98 0.37 3.49 -24.10
CA ASP A 98 -1.03 3.55 -23.64
C ASP A 98 -1.10 3.43 -22.10
N PRO A 99 -1.56 4.47 -21.38
CA PRO A 99 -1.60 4.47 -19.92
C PRO A 99 -2.57 3.42 -19.35
N LEU A 100 -3.62 3.06 -20.10
CA LEU A 100 -4.54 2.01 -19.68
C LEU A 100 -3.88 0.65 -19.74
N MET A 101 -3.22 0.35 -20.86
CA MET A 101 -2.46 -0.90 -21.00
C MET A 101 -1.33 -0.98 -19.98
N HIS A 102 -0.66 0.15 -19.70
CA HIS A 102 0.35 0.22 -18.65
C HIS A 102 -0.20 -0.21 -17.29
N ALA A 103 -1.32 0.37 -16.84
CA ALA A 103 -1.92 0.03 -15.56
C ALA A 103 -2.44 -1.42 -15.51
N GLN A 104 -3.02 -1.91 -16.61
CA GLN A 104 -3.51 -3.29 -16.73
C GLN A 104 -2.40 -4.31 -16.51
N TYR A 105 -1.22 -4.06 -17.08
CA TYR A 105 -0.11 -5.02 -17.10
C TYR A 105 1.09 -4.57 -16.28
N TYR A 106 0.92 -3.61 -15.36
CA TYR A 106 2.01 -3.07 -14.56
C TYR A 106 2.74 -4.16 -13.76
N GLY A 107 2.00 -5.14 -13.23
CA GLY A 107 2.58 -6.31 -12.56
C GLY A 107 3.52 -7.10 -13.48
N ALA A 108 3.12 -7.37 -14.72
CA ALA A 108 3.94 -8.07 -15.70
C ALA A 108 5.17 -7.24 -16.12
N ILE A 109 4.97 -5.94 -16.34
CA ILE A 109 6.04 -4.99 -16.69
C ILE A 109 7.10 -4.97 -15.59
N MET A 110 6.68 -4.80 -14.33
CA MET A 110 7.60 -4.79 -13.19
C MET A 110 8.33 -6.13 -13.05
N ARG A 111 7.60 -7.24 -13.16
CA ARG A 111 8.22 -8.58 -13.06
C ARG A 111 9.24 -8.82 -14.17
N ALA A 112 8.96 -8.39 -15.39
CA ALA A 112 9.91 -8.48 -16.50
C ALA A 112 11.21 -7.70 -16.21
N VAL A 113 11.12 -6.53 -15.59
CA VAL A 113 12.31 -5.76 -15.17
C VAL A 113 13.04 -6.44 -14.01
N GLU A 114 12.32 -7.00 -13.03
CA GLU A 114 12.92 -7.72 -11.90
C GLU A 114 13.71 -8.96 -12.34
N LEU A 115 13.26 -9.67 -13.37
CA LEU A 115 13.95 -10.85 -13.93
C LEU A 115 15.31 -10.51 -14.58
N LEU A 116 15.60 -9.23 -14.80
CA LEU A 116 16.92 -8.74 -15.23
C LEU A 116 17.86 -8.46 -14.07
N ARG A 117 17.36 -8.36 -12.83
CA ARG A 117 18.19 -8.17 -11.64
C ARG A 117 18.98 -9.43 -11.31
N PRO A 118 20.19 -9.31 -10.73
CA PRO A 118 20.87 -10.44 -10.12
C PRO A 118 19.99 -11.10 -9.04
N VAL A 119 19.99 -12.43 -8.97
CA VAL A 119 19.28 -13.15 -7.91
C VAL A 119 19.96 -12.86 -6.58
N VAL A 120 19.21 -12.30 -5.62
CA VAL A 120 19.66 -12.08 -4.25
C VAL A 120 18.77 -12.90 -3.33
N ALA A 121 19.38 -13.56 -2.33
CA ALA A 121 18.61 -14.19 -1.27
C ALA A 121 17.77 -13.13 -0.55
N SER A 122 16.46 -13.34 -0.46
CA SER A 122 15.61 -12.51 0.39
C SER A 122 15.97 -12.74 1.85
N SER A 123 15.79 -11.70 2.68
CA SER A 123 15.89 -11.88 4.13
C SER A 123 14.83 -12.91 4.57
N PRO A 124 15.18 -13.90 5.40
CA PRO A 124 14.18 -14.79 5.94
C PRO A 124 13.15 -13.97 6.73
N ALA A 125 11.88 -14.35 6.66
CA ALA A 125 10.91 -13.82 7.60
C ALA A 125 11.39 -14.14 9.02
N SER A 126 11.34 -13.16 9.92
CA SER A 126 11.61 -13.40 11.33
C SER A 126 10.69 -14.53 11.82
N LYS A 127 11.25 -15.52 12.54
CA LYS A 127 10.47 -16.60 13.18
C LYS A 127 9.64 -16.11 14.38
N ALA A 128 9.42 -14.81 14.52
CA ALA A 128 8.69 -14.21 15.63
C ALA A 128 7.16 -14.47 15.51
N SER A 129 6.78 -15.75 15.51
CA SER A 129 5.52 -16.33 16.01
C SER A 129 5.21 -17.71 15.41
N ALA A 130 5.95 -18.17 14.40
CA ALA A 130 5.68 -19.45 13.75
C ALA A 130 6.14 -20.66 14.61
N ALA A 131 5.51 -20.86 15.75
CA ALA A 131 5.29 -22.21 16.25
C ALA A 131 4.10 -22.73 15.45
N GLU A 132 4.38 -23.39 14.32
CA GLU A 132 3.37 -24.10 13.54
C GLU A 132 2.92 -25.33 14.33
N THR A 133 1.87 -25.17 15.11
CA THR A 133 1.21 -26.23 15.87
C THR A 133 -0.19 -26.39 15.31
N GLU A 134 -0.38 -27.42 14.49
CA GLU A 134 -1.68 -27.79 13.95
C GLU A 134 -2.73 -27.84 15.07
N GLY A 135 -3.81 -27.08 14.91
CA GLY A 135 -4.92 -27.04 15.87
C GLY A 135 -4.81 -25.99 16.98
N GLU A 136 -3.74 -25.18 17.02
CA GLU A 136 -3.68 -24.01 17.90
C GLU A 136 -4.35 -22.78 17.28
N PHE A 137 -4.90 -21.92 18.13
CA PHE A 137 -5.51 -20.66 17.73
C PHE A 137 -4.52 -19.52 17.93
N ASP A 138 -4.42 -18.63 16.93
CA ASP A 138 -3.77 -17.34 17.08
C ASP A 138 -4.46 -16.52 18.20
N ALA A 139 -3.73 -15.57 18.78
CA ALA A 139 -4.19 -14.72 19.87
C ALA A 139 -5.38 -13.78 19.57
N PRO A 140 -5.55 -13.18 18.36
CA PRO A 140 -6.58 -12.17 18.14
C PRO A 140 -7.99 -12.73 18.22
N GLN A 141 -8.84 -12.02 18.96
CA GLN A 141 -10.28 -12.30 19.04
C GLN A 141 -11.05 -11.19 18.36
N GLY A 142 -11.92 -11.56 17.42
CA GLY A 142 -12.69 -10.63 16.60
C GLY A 142 -14.14 -10.48 17.05
N ARG A 143 -14.66 -9.25 17.06
CA ARG A 143 -16.06 -8.95 17.39
C ARG A 143 -16.55 -7.69 16.68
N TYR A 144 -17.87 -7.50 16.72
CA TYR A 144 -18.56 -6.35 16.15
C TYR A 144 -19.07 -5.42 17.24
N VAL A 145 -19.01 -4.11 16.97
CA VAL A 145 -19.62 -3.06 17.78
C VAL A 145 -20.46 -2.15 16.89
N HIS A 146 -21.57 -1.67 17.41
CA HIS A 146 -22.43 -0.69 16.73
C HIS A 146 -22.02 0.71 17.14
N LEU A 147 -21.64 1.54 16.16
CA LEU A 147 -21.22 2.92 16.35
C LEU A 147 -22.14 3.85 15.56
N GLN A 148 -22.66 4.89 16.22
CA GLN A 148 -23.41 5.95 15.55
C GLN A 148 -22.42 6.95 14.94
N LEU A 149 -22.28 6.94 13.61
CA LEU A 149 -21.32 7.76 12.87
C LEU A 149 -22.03 8.43 11.69
N GLY A 150 -21.82 9.73 11.51
CA GLY A 150 -22.42 10.46 10.38
C GLY A 150 -23.95 10.36 10.27
N GLY A 151 -24.65 10.14 11.40
CA GLY A 151 -26.11 9.96 11.43
C GLY A 151 -26.61 8.55 11.11
N HIS A 152 -25.72 7.58 10.95
CA HIS A 152 -26.07 6.19 10.64
C HIS A 152 -25.49 5.21 11.68
N ASP A 153 -26.16 4.08 11.86
CA ASP A 153 -25.63 2.95 12.62
C ASP A 153 -24.64 2.16 11.77
N HIS A 154 -23.39 2.09 12.22
CA HIS A 154 -22.32 1.34 11.58
C HIS A 154 -21.93 0.14 12.44
N ARG A 155 -22.04 -1.05 11.85
CA ARG A 155 -21.53 -2.29 12.44
C ARG A 155 -20.04 -2.40 12.12
N VAL A 156 -19.21 -2.01 13.07
CA VAL A 156 -17.75 -1.98 12.94
C VAL A 156 -17.14 -3.26 13.52
N TYR A 157 -16.33 -3.94 12.72
CA TYR A 157 -15.51 -5.06 13.15
C TYR A 157 -14.18 -4.59 13.71
N PHE A 158 -13.72 -5.27 14.75
CA PHE A 158 -12.36 -5.14 15.24
C PHE A 158 -11.84 -6.46 15.81
N GLU A 159 -10.52 -6.64 15.75
CA GLU A 159 -9.76 -7.70 16.41
C GLU A 159 -8.98 -7.11 17.58
N GLU A 160 -8.84 -7.86 18.65
CA GLU A 160 -8.05 -7.46 19.80
C GLU A 160 -7.21 -8.60 20.39
N ALA A 161 -6.05 -8.26 20.94
CA ALA A 161 -5.22 -9.17 21.73
C ALA A 161 -4.34 -8.40 22.72
N GLY A 162 -3.83 -9.11 23.73
CA GLY A 162 -2.93 -8.54 24.72
C GLY A 162 -3.65 -7.79 25.85
N GLN A 163 -2.85 -7.13 26.69
CA GLN A 163 -3.29 -6.46 27.90
C GLN A 163 -2.44 -5.21 28.18
N GLY A 164 -2.95 -4.29 29.01
CA GLY A 164 -2.21 -3.10 29.44
C GLY A 164 -2.70 -1.84 28.73
N ILE A 165 -1.78 -1.05 28.17
CA ILE A 165 -2.14 0.24 27.55
C ILE A 165 -2.92 -0.03 26.25
N PRO A 166 -4.16 0.48 26.10
CA PRO A 166 -4.92 0.29 24.87
C PRO A 166 -4.25 1.00 23.69
N LEU A 167 -4.13 0.29 22.56
CA LEU A 167 -3.54 0.77 21.32
C LEU A 167 -4.50 0.51 20.16
N LEU A 168 -5.11 1.58 19.65
CA LEU A 168 -5.93 1.55 18.45
C LEU A 168 -5.04 1.52 17.20
N LEU A 169 -5.30 0.59 16.29
CA LEU A 169 -4.49 0.32 15.10
C LEU A 169 -5.31 0.58 13.81
N GLN A 170 -4.94 1.63 13.07
CA GLN A 170 -5.61 2.06 11.84
C GLN A 170 -4.88 1.55 10.58
N HIS A 171 -5.57 0.79 9.76
CA HIS A 171 -5.06 0.29 8.47
C HIS A 171 -4.85 1.41 7.43
N THR A 172 -4.13 1.09 6.36
CA THR A 172 -3.90 1.98 5.20
C THR A 172 -5.14 2.10 4.30
N ALA A 173 -5.07 2.98 3.28
CA ALA A 173 -6.13 3.13 2.27
C ALA A 173 -6.60 1.80 1.66
N GLY A 174 -7.91 1.61 1.54
CA GLY A 174 -8.54 0.47 0.87
C GLY A 174 -8.27 -0.91 1.47
N CYS A 175 -7.65 -0.97 2.66
CA CYS A 175 -7.28 -2.19 3.37
C CYS A 175 -8.16 -2.40 4.61
N HIS A 176 -7.70 -3.26 5.52
CA HIS A 176 -8.40 -3.63 6.75
C HIS A 176 -7.40 -4.10 7.82
N GLY A 177 -7.88 -4.36 9.03
CA GLY A 177 -7.10 -4.61 10.25
C GLY A 177 -6.10 -5.76 10.17
N SER A 178 -6.25 -6.71 9.24
CA SER A 178 -5.30 -7.82 9.06
C SER A 178 -3.86 -7.39 8.75
N GLN A 179 -3.64 -6.14 8.34
CA GLN A 179 -2.29 -5.57 8.20
C GLN A 179 -1.50 -5.56 9.52
N TRP A 180 -2.20 -5.61 10.65
CA TRP A 180 -1.61 -5.60 11.99
C TRP A 180 -1.42 -6.98 12.60
N ARG A 181 -1.82 -8.06 11.92
CA ARG A 181 -1.98 -9.37 12.57
C ARG A 181 -0.69 -9.92 13.21
N HIS A 182 0.47 -9.63 12.63
CA HIS A 182 1.76 -10.04 13.19
C HIS A 182 2.07 -9.37 14.54
N LEU A 183 1.52 -8.19 14.81
CA LEU A 183 1.67 -7.53 16.11
C LEU A 183 0.88 -8.25 17.20
N PHE A 184 -0.27 -8.86 16.89
CA PHE A 184 -1.05 -9.63 17.86
C PHE A 184 -0.28 -10.85 18.40
N GLU A 185 0.62 -11.42 17.58
CA GLU A 185 1.46 -12.56 17.98
C GLU A 185 2.81 -12.16 18.61
N CYS A 186 3.11 -10.87 18.69
CA CYS A 186 4.35 -10.39 19.29
C CYS A 186 4.17 -10.22 20.81
N ARG A 187 4.54 -11.25 21.60
CA ARG A 187 4.41 -11.22 23.08
C ARG A 187 5.12 -10.04 23.75
N ASP A 188 6.23 -9.57 23.19
CA ASP A 188 6.90 -8.36 23.68
C ASP A 188 6.02 -7.11 23.56
N ILE A 189 5.06 -7.10 22.63
CA ILE A 189 4.09 -6.02 22.50
C ILE A 189 2.84 -6.35 23.34
N THR A 190 2.22 -7.52 23.12
CA THR A 190 0.91 -7.86 23.72
C THR A 190 0.95 -8.09 25.23
N SER A 191 2.12 -8.30 25.84
CA SER A 191 2.28 -8.32 27.30
C SER A 191 2.14 -6.93 27.95
N ARG A 192 2.27 -5.84 27.17
CA ARG A 192 2.28 -4.44 27.63
C ARG A 192 1.16 -3.59 27.03
N PHE A 193 0.68 -3.97 25.84
CA PHE A 193 -0.35 -3.25 25.12
C PHE A 193 -1.55 -4.15 24.82
N HIS A 194 -2.74 -3.59 25.01
CA HIS A 194 -3.99 -4.14 24.50
C HIS A 194 -4.22 -3.61 23.09
N LEU A 195 -3.90 -4.44 22.10
CA LEU A 195 -3.99 -4.08 20.69
C LEU A 195 -5.43 -4.19 20.22
N ILE A 196 -5.90 -3.20 19.46
CA ILE A 196 -7.26 -3.15 18.90
C ILE A 196 -7.14 -2.68 17.44
N ALA A 197 -7.19 -3.61 16.49
CA ALA A 197 -7.21 -3.30 15.06
C ALA A 197 -8.65 -3.32 14.55
N TYR A 198 -9.12 -2.17 14.06
CA TYR A 198 -10.48 -2.02 13.56
C TYR A 198 -10.50 -1.84 12.06
N ASP A 199 -11.58 -2.31 11.43
CA ASP A 199 -11.87 -2.06 10.03
C ASP A 199 -12.71 -0.78 9.93
N LEU A 200 -12.29 0.20 9.13
CA LEU A 200 -13.12 1.37 8.84
C LEU A 200 -14.48 0.92 8.27
N PRO A 201 -15.56 1.70 8.47
CA PRO A 201 -16.79 1.47 7.73
C PRO A 201 -16.54 1.30 6.23
N MET A 202 -17.19 0.31 5.62
CA MET A 202 -17.03 -0.11 4.21
C MET A 202 -15.69 -0.79 3.87
N HIS A 203 -14.95 -1.22 4.88
CA HIS A 203 -13.68 -1.95 4.73
C HIS A 203 -13.73 -3.31 5.43
N GLY A 204 -12.98 -4.28 4.91
CA GLY A 204 -12.84 -5.61 5.50
C GLY A 204 -14.17 -6.23 5.93
N LYS A 205 -14.29 -6.53 7.22
CA LYS A 205 -15.48 -7.14 7.82
C LYS A 205 -16.49 -6.09 8.30
N SER A 206 -16.16 -4.79 8.30
CA SER A 206 -17.05 -3.66 8.57
C SER A 206 -17.88 -3.29 7.33
N LEU A 207 -18.94 -4.05 7.09
CA LEU A 207 -19.81 -3.84 5.93
C LEU A 207 -20.50 -2.45 5.94
N PRO A 208 -20.88 -1.92 4.76
CA PRO A 208 -21.60 -0.65 4.67
C PRO A 208 -22.92 -0.63 5.47
N PRO A 209 -23.37 0.55 5.95
CA PRO A 209 -24.63 0.66 6.69
C PRO A 209 -25.83 0.34 5.79
N VAL A 210 -26.85 -0.31 6.34
CA VAL A 210 -28.09 -0.67 5.60
C VAL A 210 -29.09 0.48 5.51
N THR A 211 -28.85 1.58 6.24
CA THR A 211 -29.75 2.74 6.32
C THR A 211 -29.52 3.77 5.21
N ARG A 212 -28.62 3.50 4.25
CA ARG A 212 -28.30 4.36 3.11
C ARG A 212 -27.97 3.52 1.88
N GLU A 213 -28.36 4.01 0.70
CA GLU A 213 -27.97 3.45 -0.59
C GLU A 213 -26.54 3.86 -0.96
N TRP A 214 -25.54 3.40 -0.20
CA TRP A 214 -24.13 3.78 -0.40
C TRP A 214 -23.57 3.45 -1.80
N TRP A 215 -24.21 2.54 -2.55
CA TRP A 215 -23.80 2.16 -3.92
C TRP A 215 -24.25 3.15 -5.00
N SER A 216 -25.16 4.08 -4.69
CA SER A 216 -25.65 5.07 -5.66
C SER A 216 -24.79 6.34 -5.72
N GLU A 217 -23.79 6.45 -4.85
CA GLU A 217 -22.92 7.63 -4.75
C GLU A 217 -21.43 7.24 -4.70
N PRO A 218 -20.52 8.10 -5.18
CA PRO A 218 -19.09 7.87 -5.02
C PRO A 218 -18.69 7.79 -3.53
N TYR A 219 -17.92 6.76 -3.19
CA TYR A 219 -17.27 6.70 -1.88
C TYR A 219 -16.15 7.74 -1.80
N ALA A 220 -16.24 8.64 -0.82
CA ALA A 220 -15.27 9.70 -0.59
C ALA A 220 -15.08 9.89 0.93
N LEU A 221 -13.93 9.46 1.45
CA LEU A 221 -13.62 9.58 2.87
C LEU A 221 -13.34 11.05 3.21
N ARG A 222 -13.97 11.52 4.29
CA ARG A 222 -13.79 12.89 4.82
C ARG A 222 -13.14 12.85 6.19
N GLY A 223 -12.33 13.85 6.48
CA GLY A 223 -11.55 13.89 7.71
C GLY A 223 -12.39 13.92 8.98
N GLU A 224 -13.54 14.59 8.96
CA GLU A 224 -14.45 14.63 10.12
C GLU A 224 -15.04 13.27 10.44
N PHE A 225 -15.54 12.56 9.42
CA PHE A 225 -15.97 11.17 9.55
C PHE A 225 -14.83 10.27 10.01
N LEU A 226 -13.66 10.35 9.36
CA LEU A 226 -12.50 9.52 9.69
C LEU A 226 -12.05 9.68 11.15
N ARG A 227 -11.95 10.92 11.66
CA ARG A 227 -11.63 11.19 13.08
C ARG A 227 -12.69 10.64 14.03
N SER A 228 -13.97 10.67 13.64
CA SER A 228 -15.07 10.21 14.50
C SER A 228 -14.99 8.71 14.81
N VAL A 229 -14.41 7.89 13.93
CA VAL A 229 -14.35 6.43 14.09
C VAL A 229 -13.54 5.99 15.31
N PRO A 230 -12.22 6.29 15.43
CA PRO A 230 -11.44 5.89 16.60
C PRO A 230 -11.94 6.55 17.90
N LEU A 231 -12.50 7.76 17.82
CA LEU A 231 -13.09 8.44 18.97
C LEU A 231 -14.35 7.70 19.48
N ALA A 232 -15.25 7.30 18.58
CA ALA A 232 -16.44 6.55 18.93
C ALA A 232 -16.12 5.15 19.43
N LEU A 233 -15.16 4.47 18.78
CA LEU A 233 -14.70 3.16 19.21
C LEU A 233 -14.08 3.22 20.61
N SER A 234 -13.22 4.21 20.87
CA SER A 234 -12.62 4.44 22.20
C SER A 234 -13.68 4.61 23.29
N ARG A 235 -14.74 5.41 23.01
CA ARG A 235 -15.85 5.59 23.95
C ARG A 235 -16.65 4.30 24.16
N ALA A 236 -16.97 3.59 23.09
CA ALA A 236 -17.77 2.36 23.15
C ALA A 236 -17.05 1.24 23.93
N LEU A 237 -15.73 1.18 23.83
CA LEU A 237 -14.90 0.23 24.56
C LEU A 237 -14.45 0.73 25.95
N GLY A 238 -14.82 1.96 26.34
CA GLY A 238 -14.46 2.55 27.63
C GLY A 238 -12.96 2.76 27.83
N LEU A 239 -12.21 3.06 26.75
CA LEU A 239 -10.76 3.21 26.81
C LEU A 239 -10.37 4.59 27.38
N ASP A 240 -9.50 4.60 28.39
CA ASP A 240 -8.94 5.83 28.96
C ASP A 240 -7.68 6.28 28.20
N ARG A 241 -7.87 7.29 27.36
CA ARG A 241 -6.81 7.94 26.57
C ARG A 241 -5.90 6.91 25.87
N PRO A 242 -6.42 6.09 24.94
CA PRO A 242 -5.61 5.09 24.26
C PRO A 242 -4.42 5.71 23.53
N VAL A 243 -3.45 4.88 23.15
CA VAL A 243 -2.50 5.22 22.09
C VAL A 243 -3.18 4.98 20.75
N PHE A 244 -2.90 5.82 19.77
CA PHE A 244 -3.32 5.62 18.39
C PHE A 244 -2.11 5.37 17.50
N MET A 245 -2.14 4.34 16.66
CA MET A 245 -1.11 4.08 15.65
C MET A 245 -1.78 3.81 14.30
N GLY A 246 -1.26 4.43 13.24
CA GLY A 246 -1.79 4.26 11.90
C GLY A 246 -0.71 4.40 10.83
N CYS A 247 -0.95 3.76 9.69
CA CYS A 247 -0.05 3.78 8.54
C CYS A 247 -0.66 4.53 7.34
N SER A 248 0.13 5.35 6.64
CA SER A 248 -0.30 6.12 5.45
C SER A 248 -1.50 7.03 5.77
N VAL A 249 -2.71 6.77 5.24
CA VAL A 249 -3.95 7.46 5.65
C VAL A 249 -4.12 7.47 7.18
N GLY A 250 -3.80 6.36 7.85
CA GLY A 250 -3.78 6.29 9.30
C GLY A 250 -2.65 7.10 9.93
N GLY A 251 -1.52 7.25 9.25
CA GLY A 251 -0.41 8.09 9.70
C GLY A 251 -0.77 9.58 9.67
N LEU A 252 -1.50 10.02 8.64
CA LEU A 252 -2.05 11.38 8.58
C LEU A 252 -3.09 11.59 9.69
N LEU A 253 -3.99 10.61 9.87
CA LEU A 253 -4.99 10.64 10.93
C LEU A 253 -4.35 10.73 12.32
N ALA A 254 -3.23 10.05 12.56
CA ALA A 254 -2.49 10.16 13.83
C ALA A 254 -2.12 11.63 14.14
N LEU A 255 -1.57 12.35 13.16
CA LEU A 255 -1.20 13.76 13.32
C LEU A 255 -2.44 14.66 13.43
N ASP A 256 -3.50 14.37 12.68
CA ASP A 256 -4.79 15.09 12.76
C ASP A 256 -5.43 14.96 14.15
N LEU A 257 -5.41 13.76 14.73
CA LEU A 257 -5.91 13.48 16.08
C LEU A 257 -5.05 14.17 17.15
N ALA A 258 -3.72 14.18 17.00
CA ALA A 258 -2.85 14.93 17.91
C ALA A 258 -3.11 16.45 17.85
N HIS A 259 -3.49 16.98 16.69
CA HIS A 259 -3.84 18.38 16.54
C HIS A 259 -5.22 18.71 17.10
N LYS A 260 -6.25 17.92 16.78
CA LYS A 260 -7.66 18.27 17.07
C LYS A 260 -8.24 17.61 18.32
N HIS A 261 -7.65 16.53 18.79
CA HIS A 261 -8.20 15.67 19.85
C HIS A 261 -7.12 15.20 20.84
N ALA A 262 -6.11 16.04 21.13
CA ALA A 262 -4.98 15.72 22.01
C ALA A 262 -5.38 15.23 23.41
N ASP A 263 -6.53 15.65 23.93
CA ASP A 263 -7.07 15.22 25.23
C ASP A 263 -7.60 13.78 25.22
N GLN A 264 -7.97 13.26 24.04
CA GLN A 264 -8.54 11.92 23.88
C GLN A 264 -7.48 10.83 23.74
N PHE A 265 -6.21 11.19 23.52
CA PHE A 265 -5.12 10.23 23.32
C PHE A 265 -3.94 10.56 24.24
N ARG A 266 -3.22 9.53 24.70
CA ARG A 266 -1.96 9.75 25.45
C ARG A 266 -0.76 9.88 24.53
N ALA A 267 -0.79 9.19 23.40
CA ALA A 267 0.21 9.30 22.34
C ALA A 267 -0.39 8.90 20.99
N VAL A 268 0.22 9.40 19.92
CA VAL A 268 -0.02 8.96 18.55
C VAL A 268 1.28 8.51 17.90
N ILE A 269 1.20 7.50 17.04
CA ILE A 269 2.31 6.96 16.25
C ILE A 269 1.90 7.02 14.77
N ALA A 270 2.51 7.94 14.04
CA ALA A 270 2.31 8.10 12.60
C ALA A 270 3.36 7.25 11.85
N VAL A 271 2.93 6.15 11.26
CA VAL A 271 3.75 5.32 10.38
C VAL A 271 3.53 5.77 8.93
N GLU A 272 4.60 6.10 8.22
CA GLU A 272 4.54 6.70 6.88
C GLU A 272 3.58 7.90 6.82
N GLY A 273 3.59 8.71 7.88
CA GLY A 273 2.82 9.95 7.96
C GLY A 273 3.59 11.14 7.39
N ALA A 274 2.86 12.13 6.88
CA ALA A 274 3.40 13.40 6.41
C ALA A 274 2.51 14.56 6.88
N LEU A 275 2.97 15.80 6.77
CA LEU A 275 2.13 16.98 7.06
C LEU A 275 1.22 17.36 5.90
N ARG A 276 1.57 16.92 4.70
CA ARG A 276 0.81 17.07 3.45
C ARG A 276 1.43 16.13 2.42
N ILE A 277 0.61 15.48 1.62
CA ILE A 277 1.08 14.61 0.53
C ILE A 277 1.20 15.38 -0.79
N GLY A 278 0.22 16.23 -1.11
CA GLY A 278 0.14 16.89 -2.42
C GLY A 278 -0.43 15.97 -3.49
N GLY A 279 -0.32 16.38 -4.76
CA GLY A 279 -0.73 15.58 -5.92
C GLY A 279 -2.00 16.07 -6.60
N ASP A 280 -2.28 15.47 -7.75
CA ASP A 280 -3.50 15.68 -8.53
C ASP A 280 -4.37 14.44 -8.40
N PHE A 281 -5.54 14.57 -7.77
CA PHE A 281 -6.47 13.46 -7.61
C PHE A 281 -6.97 12.90 -8.95
N ALA A 282 -7.06 13.74 -10.00
CA ALA A 282 -7.45 13.28 -11.34
C ALA A 282 -6.42 12.32 -11.94
N ALA A 283 -5.13 12.48 -11.61
CA ALA A 283 -4.08 11.56 -12.03
C ALA A 283 -4.19 10.17 -11.37
N LEU A 284 -5.00 10.03 -10.32
CA LEU A 284 -5.20 8.78 -9.56
C LEU A 284 -6.40 7.95 -10.03
N LEU A 285 -7.18 8.43 -11.01
CA LEU A 285 -8.40 7.76 -11.48
C LEU A 285 -8.17 6.35 -12.02
N MET A 286 -6.95 6.02 -12.45
CA MET A 286 -6.57 4.66 -12.86
C MET A 286 -6.72 3.62 -11.74
N LEU A 287 -6.71 4.04 -10.47
CA LEU A 287 -6.95 3.18 -9.31
C LEU A 287 -8.41 2.72 -9.22
N TYR A 288 -9.35 3.32 -9.96
CA TYR A 288 -10.74 2.88 -10.01
C TYR A 288 -11.30 2.88 -11.45
N HIS A 289 -10.44 2.55 -12.42
CA HIS A 289 -10.87 2.38 -13.80
C HIS A 289 -11.48 0.98 -13.99
N PRO A 290 -12.63 0.82 -14.67
CA PRO A 290 -13.36 -0.47 -14.77
C PRO A 290 -12.58 -1.57 -15.50
N GLN A 291 -11.57 -1.19 -16.29
CA GLN A 291 -10.69 -2.14 -16.99
C GLN A 291 -9.36 -2.40 -16.25
N VAL A 292 -9.18 -1.86 -15.05
CA VAL A 292 -7.97 -2.03 -14.23
C VAL A 292 -8.33 -2.76 -12.94
N SER A 293 -7.70 -3.90 -12.70
CA SER A 293 -7.95 -4.70 -11.51
C SER A 293 -7.25 -4.13 -10.26
N ASN A 294 -7.69 -4.53 -9.07
CA ASN A 294 -7.00 -4.21 -7.82
C ASN A 294 -5.55 -4.74 -7.75
N ALA A 295 -5.14 -5.66 -8.62
CA ALA A 295 -3.75 -6.10 -8.71
C ALA A 295 -2.81 -4.93 -9.08
N TYR A 296 -3.31 -3.90 -9.78
CA TYR A 296 -2.55 -2.68 -10.04
C TYR A 296 -2.18 -1.97 -8.74
N LYS A 297 -3.15 -1.77 -7.84
CA LYS A 297 -2.93 -1.18 -6.50
C LYS A 297 -1.95 -2.00 -5.69
N ALA A 298 -2.18 -3.32 -5.63
CA ALA A 298 -1.31 -4.24 -4.92
C ALA A 298 0.14 -4.15 -5.41
N ARG A 299 0.36 -4.04 -6.72
CA ARG A 299 1.70 -3.86 -7.26
C ARG A 299 2.28 -2.48 -6.96
N LEU A 300 1.49 -1.40 -7.04
CA LEU A 300 1.99 -0.07 -6.65
C LEU A 300 2.47 -0.05 -5.20
N MET A 301 1.72 -0.66 -4.28
CA MET A 301 2.09 -0.73 -2.87
C MET A 301 3.30 -1.64 -2.62
N ASP A 302 3.48 -2.68 -3.43
CA ASP A 302 4.72 -3.46 -3.42
C ASP A 302 5.95 -2.63 -3.78
N GLY A 303 5.78 -1.62 -4.64
CA GLY A 303 6.82 -0.65 -4.99
C GLY A 303 7.22 0.31 -3.85
N LEU A 304 6.41 0.43 -2.80
CA LEU A 304 6.72 1.23 -1.61
C LEU A 304 7.53 0.46 -0.56
N MET A 305 7.62 -0.86 -0.69
CA MET A 305 8.35 -1.69 0.26
C MET A 305 9.82 -1.84 -0.12
N ALA A 306 10.68 -1.91 0.90
CA ALA A 306 12.10 -2.14 0.68
C ALA A 306 12.34 -3.49 -0.04
N PRO A 307 13.25 -3.55 -1.04
CA PRO A 307 13.53 -4.77 -1.78
C PRO A 307 14.11 -5.89 -0.92
N ALA A 308 14.72 -5.55 0.22
CA ALA A 308 15.31 -6.49 1.17
C ALA A 308 14.31 -7.06 2.19
N SER A 309 13.08 -6.55 2.26
CA SER A 309 12.04 -7.08 3.14
C SER A 309 11.70 -8.53 2.79
N PRO A 310 11.30 -9.37 3.76
CA PRO A 310 10.95 -10.77 3.49
C PRO A 310 9.88 -10.88 2.41
N LEU A 311 10.17 -11.67 1.36
CA LEU A 311 9.31 -11.76 0.18
C LEU A 311 7.90 -12.23 0.53
N ALA A 312 7.76 -13.23 1.41
CA ALA A 312 6.46 -13.74 1.83
C ALA A 312 5.58 -12.64 2.44
N LEU A 313 6.14 -11.79 3.31
CA LEU A 313 5.43 -10.68 3.94
C LEU A 313 5.05 -9.58 2.94
N ARG A 314 5.92 -9.29 1.97
CA ARG A 314 5.58 -8.37 0.88
C ARG A 314 4.39 -8.89 0.05
N ARG A 315 4.42 -10.17 -0.34
CA ARG A 315 3.34 -10.79 -1.13
C ARG A 315 2.02 -10.81 -0.38
N GLU A 316 2.08 -11.03 0.92
CA GLU A 316 0.93 -10.93 1.80
C GLU A 316 0.38 -9.51 1.90
N THR A 317 1.22 -8.48 2.02
CA THR A 317 0.78 -7.09 1.93
C THR A 317 0.10 -6.81 0.59
N SER A 318 0.68 -7.26 -0.54
CA SER A 318 0.04 -7.16 -1.85
C SER A 318 -1.32 -7.87 -1.91
N PHE A 319 -1.44 -9.05 -1.31
CA PHE A 319 -2.71 -9.78 -1.24
C PHE A 319 -3.79 -8.96 -0.53
N VAL A 320 -3.47 -8.33 0.61
CA VAL A 320 -4.41 -7.47 1.34
C VAL A 320 -4.83 -6.25 0.52
N TYR A 321 -3.91 -5.60 -0.19
CA TYR A 321 -4.29 -4.49 -1.08
C TYR A 321 -5.15 -4.92 -2.27
N ALA A 322 -5.06 -6.18 -2.69
CA ALA A 322 -5.86 -6.71 -3.78
C ALA A 322 -7.31 -7.03 -3.37
N SER A 323 -7.58 -7.30 -2.08
CA SER A 323 -8.84 -7.87 -1.59
C SER A 323 -9.96 -6.85 -1.31
N GLY A 324 -9.66 -5.54 -1.26
CA GLY A 324 -10.61 -4.50 -0.89
C GLY A 324 -11.72 -4.23 -1.93
N TRP A 325 -12.84 -3.65 -1.49
CA TRP A 325 -13.89 -3.15 -2.38
C TRP A 325 -13.28 -2.12 -3.36
N PRO A 326 -13.46 -2.26 -4.70
CA PRO A 326 -12.68 -1.50 -5.67
C PRO A 326 -12.61 0.03 -5.48
N PRO A 327 -13.69 0.77 -5.17
CA PRO A 327 -13.58 2.22 -4.97
C PRO A 327 -12.98 2.63 -3.62
N ALA A 328 -12.89 1.73 -2.63
CA ALA A 328 -12.46 2.06 -1.27
C ALA A 328 -11.10 2.76 -1.23
N PHE A 329 -10.11 2.20 -1.95
CA PHE A 329 -8.76 2.77 -2.01
C PHE A 329 -8.75 4.22 -2.52
N LEU A 330 -9.39 4.49 -3.67
CA LEU A 330 -9.41 5.85 -4.24
C LEU A 330 -10.25 6.80 -3.37
N GLY A 331 -11.35 6.31 -2.81
CA GLY A 331 -12.20 7.09 -1.90
C GLY A 331 -11.50 7.52 -0.61
N ASP A 332 -10.65 6.65 -0.05
CA ASP A 332 -9.79 6.98 1.10
C ASP A 332 -8.78 8.09 0.76
N LEU A 333 -8.27 8.08 -0.48
CA LEU A 333 -7.33 9.10 -0.94
C LEU A 333 -7.95 10.49 -1.07
N GLN A 334 -9.29 10.62 -1.02
CA GLN A 334 -9.94 11.94 -0.97
C GLN A 334 -9.47 12.73 0.25
N TYR A 335 -9.45 12.11 1.43
CA TYR A 335 -8.91 12.74 2.64
C TYR A 335 -7.40 12.96 2.51
N TYR A 336 -6.68 11.94 2.03
CA TYR A 336 -5.22 11.92 1.93
C TYR A 336 -4.63 13.02 1.02
N ILE A 337 -5.24 13.22 -0.15
CA ILE A 337 -4.75 14.09 -1.22
C ILE A 337 -5.42 15.45 -1.22
N GLU A 338 -6.72 15.56 -0.93
CA GLU A 338 -7.45 16.83 -1.11
C GLU A 338 -7.70 17.59 0.20
N GLU A 339 -8.06 16.89 1.27
CA GLU A 339 -8.51 17.55 2.52
C GLU A 339 -7.39 17.76 3.54
N PHE A 340 -6.50 16.78 3.73
CA PHE A 340 -5.50 16.85 4.79
C PHE A 340 -4.33 17.78 4.45
N ASP A 341 -4.16 18.81 5.28
CA ASP A 341 -2.99 19.69 5.30
C ASP A 341 -2.76 20.24 6.71
N LEU A 342 -1.66 19.85 7.34
CA LEU A 342 -1.22 20.38 8.63
C LEU A 342 -0.02 21.32 8.51
N ARG A 343 0.40 21.69 7.29
CA ARG A 343 1.48 22.68 7.12
C ARG A 343 1.08 24.00 7.76
N GLY A 344 1.99 24.58 8.53
CA GLY A 344 1.74 25.81 9.30
C GLY A 344 0.96 25.61 10.61
N LEU A 345 0.35 24.44 10.83
CA LEU A 345 -0.41 24.14 12.05
C LEU A 345 0.37 23.31 13.06
N THR A 346 1.51 22.71 12.69
CA THR A 346 2.30 21.82 13.56
C THR A 346 2.69 22.42 14.91
N ARG A 347 2.98 23.72 14.98
CA ARG A 347 3.32 24.42 16.23
C ARG A 347 2.18 24.46 17.25
N SER A 348 0.95 24.21 16.82
CA SER A 348 -0.22 24.14 17.70
C SER A 348 -0.43 22.75 18.32
N ILE A 349 0.33 21.74 17.90
CA ILE A 349 0.34 20.42 18.54
C ILE A 349 1.17 20.51 19.83
N ASP A 350 0.51 20.45 20.99
CA ASP A 350 1.19 20.45 22.28
C ASP A 350 1.65 19.03 22.67
N THR A 351 2.92 18.73 22.41
CA THR A 351 3.51 17.41 22.69
C THR A 351 3.66 17.09 24.18
N ARG A 352 3.36 18.03 25.08
CA ARG A 352 3.26 17.77 26.53
C ARG A 352 1.89 17.19 26.89
N ARG A 353 0.88 17.41 26.05
CA ARG A 353 -0.49 16.89 26.24
C ARG A 353 -0.66 15.51 25.60
N VAL A 354 -0.03 15.29 24.44
CA VAL A 354 -0.09 14.04 23.67
C VAL A 354 1.30 13.72 23.12
N GLY A 355 1.82 12.52 23.37
CA GLY A 355 3.07 12.08 22.75
C GLY A 355 2.90 11.96 21.23
N VAL A 356 3.88 12.40 20.44
CA VAL A 356 3.85 12.28 18.98
C VAL A 356 5.11 11.57 18.53
N HIS A 357 4.92 10.42 17.88
CA HIS A 357 5.99 9.62 17.31
C HIS A 357 5.76 9.48 15.80
N VAL A 358 6.81 9.65 15.01
CA VAL A 358 6.76 9.51 13.56
C VAL A 358 7.77 8.44 13.15
N MET A 359 7.33 7.47 12.35
CA MET A 359 8.14 6.41 11.78
C MET A 359 8.00 6.49 10.27
N SER A 360 9.11 6.61 9.55
CA SER A 360 9.11 6.70 8.09
C SER A 360 10.05 5.66 7.49
N GLY A 361 9.69 5.16 6.32
CA GLY A 361 10.40 4.15 5.56
C GLY A 361 11.21 4.80 4.45
N GLU A 362 12.46 4.39 4.32
CA GLU A 362 13.39 4.96 3.34
C GLU A 362 12.93 4.78 1.87
N TYR A 363 12.18 3.71 1.60
CA TYR A 363 11.70 3.34 0.27
C TYR A 363 10.30 3.87 -0.06
N ASP A 364 9.57 4.39 0.93
CA ASP A 364 8.25 4.96 0.71
C ASP A 364 8.39 6.36 0.08
N TYR A 365 8.02 6.47 -1.20
CA TYR A 365 8.06 7.74 -1.92
C TYR A 365 6.78 8.57 -1.77
N SER A 366 5.74 8.01 -1.14
CA SER A 366 4.42 8.61 -0.98
C SER A 366 4.31 9.52 0.24
N GLY A 367 5.06 9.24 1.31
CA GLY A 367 5.07 10.01 2.56
C GLY A 367 6.48 10.29 3.05
N ARG A 368 7.17 11.25 2.40
CA ARG A 368 8.57 11.56 2.73
C ARG A 368 8.68 12.32 4.06
N SER A 369 9.77 12.04 4.77
CA SER A 369 10.10 12.65 6.07
C SER A 369 10.79 14.01 5.96
N GLU A 370 11.33 14.34 4.78
CA GLU A 370 11.90 15.65 4.43
C GLU A 370 10.80 16.69 4.16
#